data_AF-A0AAX1PBW8-F1
#
_entry.id   AF-A0AAX1PBW8-F1
#
_cell.length_a   1.000
_cell.length_b   1.000
_cell.length_c   1.000
_cell.angle_alpha   90.00
_cell.angle_beta   90.00
_cell.angle_gamma   90.00
#
_symmetry.space_group_name_H-M   'P 1'
#
loop_
_entity.id
_entity.type
_entity.pdbx_description
1 polymer ?
#
loop_
_entity_poly.entity_id
_entity_poly.type
_entity_poly.pdbx_seq_one_letter_code
_entity_poly.pdbx_strand_id
1 'polypeptide(L)'
;MPCWRLCANSVTSSKADNLMNSLATYTQIGLETNAEGIRQQFSAAHGWENQYRLIIQLGKLLPVLPAEWQQEEFRLKGCESQAWLKGEQGEDGRWHFACDSDARIVRGLIVIVLAALNHQSAEAIQGFDMEAYFTELGLEKHLSPSRGNGLRAIVLAIREQAV
;
A
#
# COMPACT_ATOMS: atom_id res chain seq x y z
N MET A 1 -52.36 17.39 33.22
CA MET A 1 -52.22 16.55 32.01
C MET A 1 -51.00 17.06 31.24
N PRO A 2 -49.98 16.23 30.97
CA PRO A 2 -48.59 16.62 31.19
C PRO A 2 -47.84 17.13 29.96
N CYS A 3 -46.96 18.08 30.25
CA CYS A 3 -45.96 18.69 29.39
C CYS A 3 -44.78 17.70 29.24
N TRP A 4 -44.62 17.10 28.06
CA TRP A 4 -43.55 16.14 27.80
C TRP A 4 -42.24 16.90 27.55
N ARG A 5 -41.34 16.83 28.53
CA ARG A 5 -39.98 17.37 28.46
C ARG A 5 -39.14 16.50 27.51
N LEU A 6 -38.53 17.18 26.54
CA LEU A 6 -37.42 16.70 25.73
C LEU A 6 -36.20 16.44 26.62
N CYS A 7 -35.83 15.17 26.81
CA CYS A 7 -34.47 14.80 27.14
C CYS A 7 -33.75 14.48 25.82
N ALA A 8 -33.10 15.49 25.24
CA ALA A 8 -32.14 15.27 24.17
C ALA A 8 -30.92 14.56 24.76
N ASN A 9 -30.86 13.23 24.58
CA ASN A 9 -29.64 12.47 24.80
C ASN A 9 -28.66 12.86 23.69
N SER A 10 -27.70 13.72 24.02
CA SER A 10 -26.51 13.97 23.22
C SER A 10 -25.63 12.72 23.26
N VAL A 11 -25.92 11.75 22.39
CA VAL A 11 -24.96 10.70 22.05
C VAL A 11 -23.95 11.35 21.12
N THR A 12 -22.77 11.65 21.65
CA THR A 12 -21.64 12.18 20.90
C THR A 12 -21.24 11.18 19.81
N SER A 13 -21.56 11.55 18.57
CA SER A 13 -21.02 10.97 17.34
C SER A 13 -19.52 11.27 17.27
N SER A 14 -18.69 10.42 17.87
CA SER A 14 -17.24 10.48 17.67
C SER A 14 -16.54 9.12 17.70
N LYS A 15 -17.27 8.04 17.95
CA LYS A 15 -16.73 6.67 18.02
C LYS A 15 -17.15 5.78 16.86
N ALA A 16 -18.31 6.06 16.24
CA ALA A 16 -18.75 5.37 15.02
C ALA A 16 -18.05 5.90 13.76
N ASP A 17 -17.70 7.18 13.75
CA ASP A 17 -17.01 7.83 12.62
C ASP A 17 -15.54 7.39 12.49
N ASN A 18 -14.99 6.71 13.51
CA ASN A 18 -13.63 6.16 13.53
C ASN A 18 -13.52 4.73 12.96
N LEU A 19 -14.63 4.09 12.58
CA LEU A 19 -14.62 2.70 12.09
C LEU A 19 -14.57 2.60 10.56
N MET A 20 -14.77 3.69 9.82
CA MET A 20 -14.85 3.69 8.35
C MET A 20 -13.54 4.01 7.63
N ASN A 21 -12.46 4.30 8.38
CA ASN A 21 -11.16 4.73 7.84
C ASN A 21 -9.97 3.94 8.40
N SER A 22 -10.17 2.68 8.81
CA SER A 22 -9.06 1.81 9.18
C SER A 22 -8.34 1.30 7.93
N LEU A 23 -7.02 1.43 7.91
CA LEU A 23 -6.17 0.88 6.85
C LEU A 23 -6.29 -0.65 6.77
N ALA A 24 -6.73 -1.33 7.83
CA ALA A 24 -6.97 -2.76 7.85
C ALA A 24 -7.93 -3.23 6.75
N THR A 25 -8.91 -2.41 6.37
CA THR A 25 -9.89 -2.73 5.33
C THR A 25 -9.70 -1.95 4.04
N TYR A 26 -8.72 -1.03 3.99
CA TYR A 26 -8.47 -0.15 2.84
C TYR A 26 -8.16 -0.93 1.55
N THR A 27 -7.33 -1.97 1.63
CA THR A 27 -6.94 -2.78 0.48
C THR A 27 -6.72 -4.24 0.83
N GLN A 28 -7.09 -5.14 -0.07
CA GLN A 28 -6.85 -6.59 0.05
C GLN A 28 -5.49 -7.03 -0.53
N ILE A 29 -4.68 -6.09 -1.02
CA ILE A 29 -3.31 -6.37 -1.48
C ILE A 29 -2.46 -6.82 -0.28
N GLY A 30 -1.72 -7.92 -0.42
CA GLY A 30 -1.02 -8.61 0.66
C GLY A 30 -1.78 -9.86 1.17
N LEU A 31 -3.10 -9.92 0.96
CA LEU A 31 -3.93 -11.10 1.26
C LEU A 31 -4.27 -11.86 -0.04
N GLU A 32 -5.11 -11.26 -0.89
CA GLU A 32 -5.55 -11.87 -2.15
C GLU A 32 -4.49 -11.72 -3.24
N THR A 33 -3.96 -10.50 -3.40
CA THR A 33 -2.82 -10.21 -4.28
C THR A 33 -1.55 -10.25 -3.44
N ASN A 34 -1.02 -11.45 -3.23
CA ASN A 34 0.19 -11.68 -2.42
C ASN A 34 1.43 -11.95 -3.28
N ALA A 35 2.61 -11.99 -2.65
CA ALA A 35 3.88 -12.13 -3.33
C ALA A 35 3.95 -13.36 -4.25
N GLU A 36 3.43 -14.51 -3.82
CA GLU A 36 3.40 -15.74 -4.60
C GLU A 36 2.53 -15.61 -5.85
N GLY A 37 1.32 -15.04 -5.71
CA GLY A 37 0.44 -14.76 -6.85
C GLY A 37 1.07 -13.80 -7.86
N ILE A 38 1.87 -12.84 -7.41
CA ILE A 38 2.66 -11.96 -8.29
C ILE A 38 3.77 -12.74 -9.01
N ARG A 39 4.53 -13.61 -8.31
CA ARG A 39 5.58 -14.45 -8.92
C ARG A 39 5.01 -15.29 -10.06
N GLN A 40 3.87 -15.94 -9.84
CA GLN A 40 3.19 -16.75 -10.84
C GLN A 40 2.75 -15.94 -12.06
N GLN A 41 2.15 -14.77 -11.85
CA GLN A 41 1.76 -13.89 -12.96
C GLN A 41 2.96 -13.39 -13.77
N PHE A 42 4.08 -13.03 -13.12
CA PHE A 42 5.30 -12.60 -13.79
C PHE A 42 6.00 -13.74 -14.55
N SER A 43 5.96 -14.96 -14.02
CA SER A 43 6.47 -16.16 -14.70
C SER A 43 5.67 -16.48 -15.96
N ALA A 44 4.34 -16.31 -15.92
CA ALA A 44 3.45 -16.47 -17.07
C ALA A 44 3.57 -15.32 -18.09
N ALA A 45 4.02 -14.15 -17.67
CA ALA A 45 4.24 -13.00 -18.54
C ALA A 45 5.53 -13.19 -19.36
N HIS A 46 5.40 -13.75 -20.56
CA HIS A 46 6.54 -13.99 -21.44
C HIS A 46 7.14 -12.69 -21.99
N GLY A 47 8.29 -12.29 -21.45
CA GLY A 47 9.07 -11.14 -21.90
C GLY A 47 8.64 -9.81 -21.28
N TRP A 48 9.53 -8.82 -21.36
CA TRP A 48 9.39 -7.55 -20.65
C TRP A 48 8.14 -6.76 -21.05
N GLU A 49 7.73 -6.78 -22.31
CA GLU A 49 6.55 -6.06 -22.77
C GLU A 49 5.26 -6.53 -22.05
N ASN A 50 5.14 -7.84 -21.84
CA ASN A 50 4.02 -8.43 -21.10
C ASN A 50 4.11 -8.11 -19.60
N GLN A 51 5.31 -8.20 -19.01
CA GLN A 51 5.53 -7.82 -17.62
C GLN A 51 5.21 -6.34 -17.38
N TYR A 52 5.60 -5.45 -18.29
CA TYR A 52 5.27 -4.03 -18.22
C TYR A 52 3.75 -3.80 -18.27
N ARG A 53 3.03 -4.48 -19.19
CA ARG A 53 1.56 -4.44 -19.23
C ARG A 53 0.95 -4.92 -17.92
N LEU A 54 1.46 -6.02 -17.36
CA LEU A 54 1.02 -6.55 -16.07
C LEU A 54 1.21 -5.53 -14.96
N ILE A 55 2.38 -4.87 -14.86
CA ILE A 55 2.61 -3.81 -13.85
C ILE A 55 1.56 -2.69 -13.99
N ILE A 56 1.30 -2.23 -15.22
CA ILE A 56 0.29 -1.18 -15.46
C ILE A 56 -1.13 -1.66 -15.09
N GLN A 57 -1.44 -2.94 -15.27
CA GLN A 57 -2.72 -3.52 -14.86
C GLN A 57 -2.83 -3.64 -13.34
N LEU A 58 -1.78 -4.12 -12.67
CA LEU A 58 -1.71 -4.20 -11.21
C LEU A 58 -1.97 -2.84 -10.57
N GLY A 59 -1.41 -1.75 -11.13
CA GLY A 59 -1.63 -0.39 -10.60
C GLY A 59 -3.09 0.06 -10.59
N LYS A 60 -4.00 -0.61 -11.31
CA LYS A 60 -5.46 -0.34 -11.24
C LYS A 60 -6.13 -0.93 -10.00
N LEU A 61 -5.47 -1.89 -9.33
CA LEU A 61 -5.96 -2.50 -8.09
C LEU A 61 -5.79 -1.58 -6.88
N LEU A 62 -4.92 -0.56 -6.98
CA LEU A 62 -4.79 0.42 -5.91
C LEU A 62 -6.08 1.25 -5.80
N PRO A 63 -6.72 1.25 -4.63
CA PRO A 63 -7.80 2.19 -4.35
C PRO A 63 -7.30 3.63 -4.50
N VAL A 64 -8.21 4.54 -4.79
CA VAL A 64 -7.89 5.97 -4.76
C VAL A 64 -7.60 6.36 -3.32
N LEU A 65 -6.46 7.00 -3.10
CA LEU A 65 -6.07 7.46 -1.78
C LEU A 65 -6.98 8.64 -1.38
N PRO A 66 -7.64 8.60 -0.20
CA PRO A 66 -8.45 9.70 0.30
C PRO A 66 -7.64 11.00 0.40
N ALA A 67 -8.28 12.15 0.16
CA ALA A 67 -7.61 13.44 0.18
C ALA A 67 -6.98 13.75 1.56
N GLU A 68 -7.58 13.25 2.65
CA GLU A 68 -6.99 13.37 3.99
C GLU A 68 -5.67 12.61 4.16
N TRP A 69 -5.36 11.63 3.31
CA TRP A 69 -4.11 10.86 3.36
C TRP A 69 -3.13 11.28 2.25
N GLN A 70 -3.54 12.19 1.35
CA GLN A 70 -2.69 12.85 0.34
C GLN A 70 -2.06 14.14 0.90
N GLN A 71 -1.59 14.10 2.14
CA GLN A 71 -0.98 15.24 2.82
C GLN A 71 0.55 15.19 2.73
N GLU A 72 1.19 16.35 2.83
CA GLU A 72 2.66 16.46 2.73
C GLU A 72 3.39 15.62 3.81
N GLU A 73 2.74 15.38 4.96
CA GLU A 73 3.26 14.52 6.02
C GLU A 73 3.42 13.05 5.61
N PHE A 74 2.58 12.55 4.71
CA PHE A 74 2.64 11.18 4.18
C PHE A 74 3.44 11.10 2.88
N ARG A 75 3.96 12.23 2.39
CA ARG A 75 4.63 12.27 1.10
C ARG A 75 6.02 11.64 1.17
N LEU A 76 6.27 10.70 0.26
CA LEU A 76 7.58 10.08 0.10
C LEU A 76 8.55 11.06 -0.56
N LYS A 77 9.69 11.29 0.08
CA LYS A 77 10.78 12.12 -0.44
C LYS A 77 11.71 11.24 -1.29
N GLY A 78 12.29 11.83 -2.34
CA GLY A 78 13.27 11.13 -3.20
C GLY A 78 12.68 10.35 -4.39
N CYS A 79 11.36 10.40 -4.60
CA CYS A 79 10.74 9.96 -5.84
C CYS A 79 10.70 11.11 -6.85
N GLU A 80 11.00 10.84 -8.14
CA GLU A 80 10.78 11.81 -9.22
C GLU A 80 9.29 12.11 -9.43
N SER A 81 8.45 11.08 -9.27
CA SER A 81 6.99 11.17 -9.25
C SER A 81 6.49 11.42 -7.83
N GLN A 82 5.33 12.05 -7.67
CA GLN A 82 4.75 12.23 -6.33
C GLN A 82 4.22 10.87 -5.84
N ALA A 83 4.51 10.54 -4.59
CA ALA A 83 3.98 9.34 -3.93
C ALA A 83 3.68 9.64 -2.46
N TRP A 84 2.66 8.98 -1.92
CA TRP A 84 2.24 9.09 -0.53
C TRP A 84 2.15 7.70 0.09
N LEU A 85 2.53 7.58 1.36
CA LEU A 85 2.45 6.36 2.14
C LEU A 85 1.95 6.67 3.55
N LYS A 86 0.82 6.06 3.91
CA LYS A 86 0.29 6.02 5.28
C LYS A 86 0.32 4.58 5.78
N GLY A 87 0.85 4.35 6.97
CA GLY A 87 0.88 3.05 7.62
C GLY A 87 0.36 3.12 9.05
N GLU A 88 -0.32 2.06 9.48
CA GLU A 88 -0.74 1.88 10.87
C GLU A 88 -0.61 0.40 11.28
N GLN A 89 -0.34 0.15 12.56
CA GLN A 89 -0.42 -1.19 13.12
C GLN A 89 -1.84 -1.45 13.62
N GLY A 90 -2.45 -2.53 13.14
CA GLY A 90 -3.75 -3.00 13.60
C GLY A 90 -3.69 -3.63 14.98
N GLU A 91 -4.86 -3.85 15.58
CA GLU A 91 -4.99 -4.52 16.89
C GLU A 91 -4.48 -5.98 16.87
N ASP A 92 -4.40 -6.59 15.68
CA ASP A 92 -3.85 -7.92 15.45
C ASP A 92 -2.30 -7.96 15.38
N GLY A 93 -1.65 -6.80 15.56
CA GLY A 93 -0.21 -6.64 15.50
C GLY A 93 0.37 -6.60 14.08
N ARG A 94 -0.48 -6.61 13.04
CA ARG A 94 -0.08 -6.51 11.63
C ARG A 94 -0.06 -5.07 11.18
N TRP A 95 0.79 -4.76 10.21
CA TRP A 95 0.87 -3.45 9.58
C TRP A 95 -0.01 -3.39 8.34
N HIS A 96 -0.71 -2.27 8.20
CA HIS A 96 -1.57 -1.96 7.08
C HIS A 96 -1.12 -0.66 6.42
N PHE A 97 -1.01 -0.66 5.10
CA PHE A 97 -0.50 0.48 4.35
C PHE A 97 -1.48 0.93 3.26
N ALA A 98 -1.65 2.25 3.15
CA ALA A 98 -2.24 2.90 1.99
C ALA A 98 -1.15 3.69 1.28
N CYS A 99 -1.05 3.49 -0.04
CA CYS A 99 -0.04 4.14 -0.85
C CYS A 99 -0.60 4.46 -2.24
N ASP A 100 -0.19 5.59 -2.82
CA ASP A 100 -0.58 5.98 -4.18
C ASP A 100 0.49 6.87 -4.82
N SER A 101 0.44 7.01 -6.15
CA SER A 101 1.36 7.85 -6.93
C SER A 101 0.70 8.40 -8.19
N ASP A 102 1.11 9.58 -8.63
CA ASP A 102 0.69 10.18 -9.90
C ASP A 102 1.22 9.41 -11.13
N ALA A 103 2.33 8.68 -10.98
CA ALA A 103 2.92 7.89 -12.04
C ALA A 103 2.28 6.50 -12.15
N ARG A 104 1.63 6.21 -13.28
CA ARG A 104 0.95 4.93 -13.56
C ARG A 104 1.84 3.69 -13.34
N ILE A 105 3.11 3.77 -13.73
CA ILE A 105 4.05 2.66 -13.53
C ILE A 105 4.40 2.46 -12.06
N VAL A 106 4.54 3.56 -11.30
CA VAL A 106 4.86 3.53 -9.87
C VAL A 106 3.69 2.95 -9.09
N ARG A 107 2.44 3.26 -9.45
CA ARG A 107 1.25 2.59 -8.89
C ARG A 107 1.33 1.06 -9.01
N GLY A 108 1.73 0.54 -10.18
CA GLY A 108 1.92 -0.90 -10.34
C GLY A 108 3.03 -1.47 -9.47
N LEU A 109 4.14 -0.75 -9.34
CA LEU A 109 5.26 -1.13 -8.48
C LEU A 109 4.88 -1.11 -7.00
N ILE A 110 4.07 -0.14 -6.55
CA ILE A 110 3.50 -0.09 -5.20
C ILE A 110 2.71 -1.37 -4.90
N VAL A 111 1.87 -1.84 -5.83
CA VAL A 111 1.12 -3.09 -5.64
C VAL A 111 2.03 -4.28 -5.41
N ILE A 112 3.13 -4.38 -6.15
CA ILE A 112 4.11 -5.47 -5.99
C ILE A 112 4.76 -5.42 -4.60
N VAL A 113 5.09 -4.22 -4.10
CA VAL A 113 5.64 -4.06 -2.74
C VAL A 113 4.60 -4.42 -1.68
N LEU A 114 3.39 -3.89 -1.80
CA LEU A 114 2.32 -4.17 -0.85
C LEU A 114 1.92 -5.65 -0.86
N ALA A 115 2.00 -6.33 -2.00
CA ALA A 115 1.73 -7.76 -2.10
C ALA A 115 2.68 -8.61 -1.22
N ALA A 116 3.89 -8.11 -0.95
CA ALA A 116 4.85 -8.77 -0.07
C ALA A 116 4.75 -8.31 1.39
N LEU A 117 4.52 -7.01 1.62
CA LEU A 117 4.72 -6.39 2.94
C LEU A 117 3.43 -6.00 3.67
N ASN A 118 2.31 -5.85 2.97
CA ASN A 118 1.06 -5.43 3.59
C ASN A 118 0.40 -6.59 4.34
N HIS A 119 -0.33 -6.27 5.42
CA HIS A 119 -0.97 -7.26 6.31
C HIS A 119 0.04 -8.23 6.96
N GLN A 120 1.28 -7.80 7.15
CA GLN A 120 2.34 -8.58 7.78
C GLN A 120 2.74 -8.00 9.14
N SER A 121 3.32 -8.83 10.01
CA SER A 121 3.94 -8.35 11.25
C SER A 121 5.21 -7.56 10.95
N ALA A 122 5.65 -6.72 11.88
CA ALA A 122 6.92 -6.00 11.75
C ALA A 122 8.09 -6.96 11.48
N GLU A 123 8.17 -8.09 12.20
CA GLU A 123 9.19 -9.12 12.00
C GLU A 123 9.19 -9.67 10.56
N ALA A 124 8.01 -9.98 10.01
CA ALA A 124 7.90 -10.48 8.65
C ALA A 124 8.28 -9.41 7.61
N ILE A 125 7.94 -8.14 7.83
CA ILE A 125 8.30 -7.02 6.95
C ILE A 125 9.82 -6.81 6.92
N GLN A 126 10.48 -6.86 8.08
CA GLN A 126 11.93 -6.71 8.18
C GLN A 126 12.66 -7.94 7.61
N GLY A 127 12.12 -9.14 7.81
CA GLY A 127 12.71 -10.39 7.36
C GLY A 127 12.49 -10.73 5.88
N PHE A 128 11.54 -10.09 5.19
CA PHE A 128 11.27 -10.39 3.78
C PHE A 128 12.38 -9.85 2.86
N ASP A 129 12.98 -10.72 2.05
CA ASP A 129 14.02 -10.35 1.09
C ASP A 129 13.42 -9.71 -0.18
N MET A 130 13.27 -8.38 -0.14
CA MET A 130 12.75 -7.59 -1.26
C MET A 130 13.72 -7.56 -2.45
N GLU A 131 15.04 -7.67 -2.24
CA GLU A 131 16.02 -7.62 -3.33
C GLU A 131 15.97 -8.91 -4.15
N ALA A 132 15.96 -10.07 -3.48
CA ALA A 132 15.75 -11.34 -4.14
C ALA A 132 14.39 -11.38 -4.86
N TYR A 133 13.35 -10.82 -4.24
CA TYR A 133 12.02 -10.75 -4.85
C TYR A 133 12.03 -9.93 -6.16
N PHE A 134 12.61 -8.72 -6.17
CA PHE A 134 12.70 -7.92 -7.39
C PHE A 134 13.59 -8.54 -8.46
N THR A 135 14.66 -9.24 -8.05
CA THR A 135 15.55 -9.97 -8.94
C THR A 135 14.80 -11.09 -9.67
N GLU A 136 14.00 -11.86 -8.94
CA GLU A 136 13.20 -12.96 -9.51
C GLU A 136 12.14 -12.45 -10.47
N LEU A 137 11.47 -11.34 -10.14
CA LEU A 137 10.51 -10.69 -11.05
C LEU A 137 11.19 -10.04 -12.27
N GLY A 138 12.52 -9.94 -12.28
CA GLY A 138 13.30 -9.35 -13.37
C GLY A 138 13.18 -7.82 -13.49
N LEU A 139 12.62 -7.15 -12.48
CA LEU A 139 12.32 -5.71 -12.52
C LEU A 139 13.58 -4.85 -12.64
N GLU A 140 14.64 -5.22 -11.91
CA GLU A 140 15.86 -4.42 -11.83
C GLU A 140 16.58 -4.26 -13.16
N LYS A 141 16.40 -5.21 -14.08
CA LYS A 141 17.02 -5.20 -15.42
C LYS A 141 16.37 -4.22 -16.39
N HIS A 142 15.14 -3.80 -16.11
CA HIS A 142 14.31 -3.08 -17.08
C HIS A 142 13.81 -1.73 -16.57
N LEU A 143 13.82 -1.49 -15.27
CA LEU A 143 13.50 -0.19 -14.71
C LEU A 143 14.67 0.79 -14.90
N SER A 144 14.36 2.04 -15.22
CA SER A 144 15.37 3.10 -15.18
C SER A 144 15.89 3.28 -13.75
N PRO A 145 17.11 3.83 -13.57
CA PRO A 145 17.66 4.08 -12.24
C PRO A 145 16.71 4.85 -11.31
N SER A 146 16.05 5.88 -11.85
CA SER A 146 15.02 6.65 -11.13
C SER A 146 13.86 5.79 -10.61
N ARG A 147 13.29 4.91 -11.45
CA ARG A 147 12.18 4.04 -11.06
C ARG A 147 12.60 2.97 -10.06
N GLY A 148 13.79 2.41 -10.24
CA GLY A 148 14.40 1.48 -9.27
C GLY A 148 14.61 2.15 -7.91
N ASN A 149 15.05 3.41 -7.88
CA ASN A 149 15.21 4.16 -6.64
C ASN A 149 13.86 4.45 -5.97
N GLY A 150 12.84 4.85 -6.73
CA GLY A 150 11.49 5.06 -6.20
C GLY A 150 10.90 3.80 -5.57
N LEU A 151 11.08 2.63 -6.22
CA LEU A 151 10.66 1.34 -5.69
C LEU A 151 11.34 1.03 -4.34
N ARG A 152 12.66 1.23 -4.23
CA ARG A 152 13.40 1.01 -2.99
C ARG A 152 13.03 2.02 -1.89
N ALA A 153 12.72 3.27 -2.26
CA ALA A 153 12.28 4.29 -1.31
C ALA A 153 10.96 3.92 -0.64
N ILE A 154 10.02 3.31 -1.38
CA ILE A 154 8.76 2.81 -0.81
C ILE A 154 9.02 1.68 0.19
N VAL A 155 9.89 0.73 -0.14
CA VAL A 155 10.27 -0.37 0.76
C VAL A 155 10.90 0.16 2.04
N LEU A 156 11.83 1.12 1.91
CA LEU A 156 12.49 1.74 3.06
C LEU A 156 11.47 2.44 3.96
N ALA A 157 10.58 3.25 3.40
CA ALA A 157 9.57 3.97 4.17
C ALA A 157 8.60 3.03 4.91
N ILE A 158 8.23 1.89 4.29
CA ILE A 158 7.44 0.85 4.95
C ILE A 158 8.20 0.27 6.15
N ARG A 159 9.48 -0.07 5.97
CA ARG A 159 10.32 -0.63 7.05
C ARG A 159 10.60 0.36 8.17
N GLU A 160 10.72 1.64 7.88
CA GLU A 160 10.90 2.70 8.88
C GLU A 160 9.66 2.87 9.77
N GLN A 161 8.46 2.67 9.20
CA GLN A 161 7.22 2.68 9.96
C GLN A 161 7.03 1.37 10.75
N ALA A 162 7.34 0.23 10.14
CA ALA A 162 7.13 -1.11 10.71
C ALA A 162 8.26 -1.57 11.65
N VAL A 163 8.31 -0.96 12.84
CA VAL A 163 9.26 -1.29 13.93
C VAL A 163 8.62 -1.97 15.13
#